data_AF-A0AAV5LHC5-F1
#
_entry.id   AF-A0AAV5LHC5-F1
#
_cell.length_a   1.000
_cell.length_b   1.000
_cell.length_c   1.000
_cell.angle_alpha   90.00
_cell.angle_beta   90.00
_cell.angle_gamma   90.00
#
_symmetry.space_group_name_H-M   'P 1'
#
loop_
_entity.id
_entity.type
_entity.pdbx_description
1 polymer ?
#
loop_
_entity_poly.entity_id
_entity_poly.type
_entity_poly.pdbx_seq_one_letter_code
_entity_poly.pdbx_strand_id
1 'polypeptide(L)'
;MVRVVRSCIQSILKLVNSLIGMVGIAMILYSMWLIRVWQKQMGESPFAGFDYPAPWFIYAFLGVGVVLCVITCSGHIAAETANGCCLCVYMVFIFFLLLLEAGVTADVFLNRDWKEDFPNDPSGSFNEFKDFIRSNFEFCKWIGLSVVSVQGLGLLFALLLRAIGPHQYYDSDDDYDAARAPLLNAAHPRYVVGDPVYGSKK
;
A
#
# COMPACT_ATOMS: atom_id res chain seq x y z
N MET A 1 2.04 20.19 -19.20
CA MET A 1 1.45 20.37 -17.85
C MET A 1 1.09 19.04 -17.19
N VAL A 2 0.28 18.18 -17.83
CA VAL A 2 -0.18 16.89 -17.27
C VAL A 2 0.96 15.96 -16.82
N ARG A 3 2.04 15.85 -17.61
CA ARG A 3 3.21 15.02 -17.25
C ARG A 3 3.88 15.47 -15.94
N VAL A 4 4.04 16.79 -15.76
CA VAL A 4 4.65 17.36 -14.54
C VAL A 4 3.75 17.14 -13.32
N VAL A 5 2.44 17.33 -13.47
CA VAL A 5 1.47 17.07 -12.40
C VAL A 5 1.48 15.59 -11.99
N ARG A 6 1.51 14.67 -12.96
CA ARG A 6 1.62 13.23 -12.68
C ARG A 6 2.89 12.89 -11.91
N SER A 7 4.05 13.36 -12.37
CA SER A 7 5.33 13.12 -11.68
C SER A 7 5.33 13.71 -10.27
N CYS A 8 4.71 14.88 -10.07
CA CYS A 8 4.54 15.49 -8.76
C CYS A 8 3.69 14.60 -7.84
N ILE A 9 2.53 14.14 -8.30
CA ILE A 9 1.64 13.26 -7.51
C ILE A 9 2.34 11.93 -7.19
N GLN A 10 3.02 11.31 -8.16
CA GLN A 10 3.80 10.07 -7.94
C GLN A 10 4.89 10.29 -6.89
N SER A 11 5.61 11.41 -6.96
CA SER A 11 6.68 11.75 -6.00
C SER A 11 6.12 11.93 -4.59
N ILE A 12 5.04 12.69 -4.43
CA ILE A 12 4.38 12.91 -3.13
C ILE A 12 3.88 11.57 -2.57
N LEU A 13 3.22 10.74 -3.40
CA LEU A 13 2.70 9.45 -2.96
C LEU A 13 3.82 8.50 -2.51
N LYS A 14 4.96 8.49 -3.22
CA LYS A 14 6.15 7.74 -2.80
C LYS A 14 6.73 8.28 -1.49
N LEU A 15 6.80 9.59 -1.33
CA LEU A 15 7.34 10.22 -0.12
C LEU A 15 6.47 9.90 1.10
N VAL A 16 5.15 10.04 0.99
CA VAL A 16 4.20 9.71 2.06
C VAL A 16 4.28 8.22 2.42
N ASN A 17 4.27 7.32 1.43
CA ASN A 17 4.38 5.89 1.69
C ASN A 17 5.73 5.51 2.31
N SER A 18 6.82 6.17 1.92
CA SER A 18 8.15 5.97 2.51
C SER A 18 8.17 6.36 4.00
N LEU A 19 7.59 7.52 4.35
CA LEU A 19 7.47 7.95 5.75
C LEU A 19 6.64 6.95 6.58
N ILE A 20 5.52 6.47 6.03
CA ILE A 20 4.69 5.44 6.66
C ILE A 20 5.48 4.13 6.83
N GLY A 21 6.30 3.77 5.84
CA GLY A 21 7.13 2.57 5.89
C GLY A 21 8.20 2.66 6.96
N MET A 22 8.83 3.82 7.12
CA MET A 22 9.79 4.07 8.20
C MET A 22 9.13 3.92 9.58
N VAL A 23 7.90 4.43 9.74
CA VAL A 23 7.11 4.22 10.96
C VAL A 23 6.82 2.73 11.17
N GLY A 24 6.38 2.00 10.14
CA GLY A 24 6.13 0.56 10.21
C GLY A 24 7.37 -0.25 10.61
N ILE A 25 8.52 0.04 10.02
CA ILE A 25 9.80 -0.60 10.36
C ILE A 25 10.18 -0.29 11.81
N ALA A 26 10.06 0.96 12.25
CA ALA A 26 10.33 1.34 13.64
C ALA A 26 9.41 0.60 14.61
N MET A 27 8.12 0.46 14.28
CA MET A 27 7.15 -0.30 15.07
C MET A 27 7.53 -1.79 15.18
N ILE A 28 7.96 -2.41 14.07
CA ILE A 28 8.42 -3.80 14.06
C ILE A 28 9.67 -3.97 14.93
N LEU A 29 10.69 -3.12 14.73
CA LEU A 29 11.93 -3.19 15.50
C LEU A 29 11.69 -2.98 16.99
N TYR A 30 10.84 -2.02 17.36
CA TYR A 30 10.46 -1.78 18.74
C TYR A 30 9.67 -2.95 19.34
N SER A 31 8.75 -3.54 18.56
CA SER A 31 8.03 -4.76 18.98
C SER A 31 8.99 -5.92 19.22
N MET A 32 9.94 -6.16 18.32
CA MET A 32 10.95 -7.21 18.48
C MET A 32 11.81 -6.97 19.73
N TRP A 33 12.14 -5.71 20.02
CA TRP A 33 12.83 -5.35 21.25
C TRP A 33 11.96 -5.62 22.49
N LEU A 34 10.67 -5.26 22.48
CA LEU A 34 9.73 -5.56 23.56
C LEU A 34 9.57 -7.07 23.80
N ILE A 35 9.50 -7.89 22.73
CA ILE A 35 9.47 -9.36 22.84
C ILE A 35 10.73 -9.85 23.57
N ARG A 36 11.90 -9.33 23.21
CA ARG A 36 13.17 -9.71 23.87
C ARG A 36 13.19 -9.33 25.35
N VAL A 37 12.69 -8.15 25.70
CA VAL A 37 12.57 -7.70 27.09
C VAL A 37 11.62 -8.60 27.87
N TRP A 38 10.44 -8.87 27.31
CA TRP A 38 9.42 -9.75 27.89
C TRP A 38 9.95 -11.17 28.11
N GLN A 39 10.67 -11.75 27.13
CA GLN A 39 11.27 -13.07 27.26
C GLN A 39 12.32 -13.13 28.38
N LYS A 40 13.14 -12.09 28.56
CA LYS A 40 14.11 -12.03 29.67
C LYS A 40 13.42 -12.02 31.03
N GLN A 41 12.37 -11.21 31.17
CA GLN A 41 11.60 -11.12 32.42
C GLN A 41 10.91 -12.45 32.77
N MET A 42 10.42 -13.18 31.77
CA MET A 42 9.84 -14.52 32.00
C MET A 42 10.90 -15.57 32.33
N GLY A 43 12.05 -15.55 31.65
CA GLY A 43 13.12 -16.53 31.84
C GLY A 43 13.84 -16.45 33.18
N GLU A 44 13.83 -15.29 33.85
CA GLU A 44 14.40 -15.11 35.19
C GLU A 44 13.41 -15.44 36.33
N SER A 45 12.13 -15.72 36.02
CA SER A 45 11.13 -16.02 37.05
C SER A 45 11.25 -17.47 37.55
N PRO A 46 11.37 -17.73 38.87
CA PRO A 46 11.45 -19.09 39.42
C PRO A 46 10.17 -19.94 39.26
N PHE A 47 9.11 -19.36 38.70
CA PHE A 47 7.76 -19.91 38.63
C PHE A 47 7.27 -19.99 37.18
N ALA A 48 8.08 -20.58 36.29
CA ALA A 48 7.83 -20.75 34.85
C ALA A 48 6.65 -21.71 34.51
N GLY A 49 5.58 -21.70 35.31
CA GLY A 49 4.42 -22.59 35.18
C GLY A 49 3.07 -21.95 35.50
N PHE A 50 2.98 -20.62 35.68
CA PHE A 50 1.69 -19.93 35.80
C PHE A 50 1.29 -19.26 34.49
N ASP A 51 0.01 -19.35 34.16
CA ASP A 51 -0.67 -18.83 32.96
C ASP A 51 -0.44 -17.32 32.73
N TYR A 52 0.73 -16.95 32.21
CA TYR A 52 0.94 -15.56 31.81
C TYR A 52 0.12 -15.28 30.55
N PRO A 53 -0.76 -14.27 30.57
CA PRO A 53 -1.51 -13.90 29.38
C PRO A 53 -0.52 -13.50 28.28
N ALA A 54 -0.77 -13.98 27.06
CA ALA A 54 0.03 -13.61 25.90
C ALA A 54 0.10 -12.07 25.81
N PRO A 55 1.27 -11.47 25.54
CA PRO A 55 1.46 -10.02 25.53
C PRO A 55 0.80 -9.42 24.29
N TRP A 56 -0.54 -9.34 24.35
CA TRP A 56 -1.42 -8.97 23.25
C TRP A 56 -1.05 -7.60 22.66
N PHE A 57 -0.63 -6.65 23.50
CA PHE A 57 -0.22 -5.31 23.07
C PHE A 57 1.02 -5.37 22.16
N ILE A 58 2.00 -6.22 22.49
CA ILE A 58 3.23 -6.38 21.69
C ILE A 58 2.88 -6.98 20.32
N TYR A 59 2.00 -7.99 20.28
CA TYR A 59 1.56 -8.59 19.03
C TYR A 59 0.69 -7.66 18.18
N ALA A 60 -0.18 -6.86 18.81
CA ALA A 60 -0.97 -5.85 18.12
C ALA A 60 -0.06 -4.77 17.49
N PHE A 61 0.92 -4.26 18.26
CA PHE A 61 1.89 -3.27 17.77
C PHE A 61 2.74 -3.82 16.62
N LEU A 62 3.17 -5.08 16.72
CA LEU A 62 3.88 -5.79 15.65
C LEU A 62 3.00 -5.95 14.40
N GLY A 63 1.74 -6.38 14.58
CA GLY A 63 0.79 -6.59 13.49
C GLY A 63 0.49 -5.29 12.73
N VAL A 64 0.25 -4.19 13.44
CA VAL A 64 0.08 -2.86 12.83
C VAL A 64 1.33 -2.47 12.04
N GLY A 65 2.52 -2.66 12.59
CA GLY A 65 3.79 -2.37 11.89
C GLY A 65 3.94 -3.15 10.58
N VAL A 66 3.62 -4.45 10.59
CA VAL A 66 3.63 -5.31 9.38
C VAL A 66 2.61 -4.83 8.35
N VAL A 67 1.39 -4.51 8.76
CA VAL A 67 0.36 -3.98 7.86
C VAL A 67 0.81 -2.67 7.20
N LEU A 68 1.39 -1.75 7.98
CA LEU A 68 1.94 -0.50 7.43
C LEU A 68 3.04 -0.77 6.38
N CYS A 69 3.94 -1.72 6.63
CA CYS A 69 4.95 -2.11 5.64
C CYS A 69 4.34 -2.67 4.35
N VAL A 70 3.33 -3.54 4.44
CA VAL A 70 2.63 -4.08 3.26
C VAL A 70 1.97 -2.96 2.45
N ILE A 71 1.31 -2.02 3.14
CA ILE A 71 0.65 -0.87 2.51
C ILE A 71 1.69 0.01 1.82
N THR A 72 2.81 0.30 2.48
CA THR A 72 3.92 1.05 1.87
C THR A 72 4.46 0.37 0.62
N CYS A 73 4.73 -0.93 0.66
CA CYS A 73 5.20 -1.67 -0.51
C CYS A 73 4.20 -1.57 -1.67
N SER A 74 2.91 -1.79 -1.39
CA SER A 74 1.85 -1.65 -2.40
C SER A 74 1.75 -0.22 -2.94
N GLY A 75 1.91 0.80 -2.09
CA GLY A 75 1.87 2.21 -2.45
C GLY A 75 3.04 2.64 -3.34
N HIS A 76 4.25 2.15 -3.08
CA HIS A 76 5.39 2.37 -3.96
C HIS A 76 5.19 1.72 -5.33
N ILE A 77 4.72 0.47 -5.37
CA ILE A 77 4.41 -0.23 -6.63
C ILE A 77 3.31 0.51 -7.39
N ALA A 78 2.25 0.96 -6.71
CA ALA A 78 1.16 1.71 -7.30
C ALA A 78 1.63 3.07 -7.86
N ALA A 79 2.48 3.78 -7.14
CA ALA A 79 3.02 5.07 -7.58
C ALA A 79 3.99 4.91 -8.77
N GLU A 80 4.83 3.88 -8.78
CA GLU A 80 5.79 3.60 -9.86
C GLU A 80 5.08 3.16 -11.13
N THR A 81 4.27 2.12 -11.03
CA THR A 81 3.62 1.52 -12.20
C THR A 81 2.50 2.39 -12.74
N ALA A 82 1.82 3.15 -11.87
CA ALA A 82 0.58 3.85 -12.19
C ALA A 82 -0.43 2.98 -12.98
N ASN A 83 -0.38 1.66 -12.74
CA ASN A 83 -1.26 0.69 -13.34
C ASN A 83 -2.59 0.69 -12.59
N GLY A 84 -3.71 0.58 -13.31
CA GLY A 84 -5.04 0.59 -12.72
C GLY A 84 -5.23 -0.49 -11.65
N CYS A 85 -4.68 -1.70 -11.85
CA CYS A 85 -4.77 -2.80 -10.90
C CYS A 85 -3.98 -2.51 -9.60
N CYS A 86 -2.71 -2.09 -9.70
CA CYS A 86 -1.87 -1.78 -8.53
C CYS A 86 -2.44 -0.61 -7.71
N LEU A 87 -2.91 0.45 -8.40
CA LEU A 87 -3.62 1.56 -7.76
C LEU A 87 -4.88 1.07 -7.06
N CYS A 88 -5.64 0.14 -7.67
CA CYS A 88 -6.85 -0.42 -7.04
C CYS A 88 -6.52 -1.18 -5.75
N VAL A 89 -5.50 -2.03 -5.77
CA VAL A 89 -5.06 -2.77 -4.57
C VAL A 89 -4.66 -1.81 -3.46
N TYR A 90 -3.87 -0.79 -3.77
CA TYR A 90 -3.49 0.24 -2.80
C TYR A 90 -4.72 0.99 -2.23
N MET A 91 -5.63 1.42 -3.10
CA MET A 91 -6.86 2.12 -2.67
C MET A 91 -7.74 1.23 -1.77
N VAL A 92 -7.82 -0.07 -2.06
CA VAL A 92 -8.56 -1.03 -1.24
C VAL A 92 -7.93 -1.14 0.16
N PHE A 93 -6.60 -1.21 0.26
CA PHE A 93 -5.94 -1.21 1.57
C PHE A 93 -6.20 0.06 2.37
N ILE A 94 -6.08 1.24 1.75
CA ILE A 94 -6.36 2.52 2.42
C ILE A 94 -7.82 2.60 2.85
N PHE A 95 -8.75 2.12 2.02
CA PHE A 95 -10.18 2.07 2.36
C PHE A 95 -10.44 1.15 3.57
N PHE A 96 -9.83 -0.02 3.63
CA PHE A 96 -9.95 -0.90 4.79
C PHE A 96 -9.34 -0.29 6.06
N LEU A 97 -8.23 0.46 5.96
CA LEU A 97 -7.70 1.22 7.10
C LEU A 97 -8.70 2.28 7.59
N LEU A 98 -9.30 3.05 6.68
CA LEU A 98 -10.30 4.05 7.04
C LEU A 98 -11.53 3.42 7.71
N LEU A 99 -11.99 2.26 7.21
CA LEU A 99 -13.09 1.52 7.84
C LEU A 99 -12.70 1.00 9.22
N LEU A 100 -11.48 0.49 9.39
CA LEU A 100 -10.98 0.03 10.67
C LEU A 100 -10.88 1.19 11.67
N GLU A 101 -10.32 2.33 11.26
CA GLU A 101 -10.22 3.53 12.10
C GLU A 101 -11.61 4.06 12.48
N ALA A 102 -12.53 4.13 11.52
CA ALA A 102 -13.91 4.53 11.79
C ALA A 102 -14.62 3.55 12.72
N GLY A 103 -14.40 2.24 12.54
CA GLY A 103 -14.93 1.19 13.39
C GLY A 103 -14.42 1.29 14.82
N VAL A 104 -13.11 1.39 15.02
CA VAL A 104 -12.50 1.58 16.35
C VAL A 104 -12.97 2.89 16.99
N THR A 105 -13.05 3.99 16.22
CA THR A 105 -13.52 5.27 16.74
C THR A 105 -14.99 5.19 17.16
N ALA A 106 -15.84 4.55 16.35
CA ALA A 106 -17.25 4.36 16.65
C ALA A 106 -17.44 3.45 17.87
N ASP A 107 -16.67 2.37 17.97
CA ASP A 107 -16.70 1.45 19.12
C ASP A 107 -16.34 2.19 20.41
N VAL A 108 -15.21 2.92 20.43
CA VAL A 108 -14.79 3.74 21.58
C VAL A 108 -15.83 4.80 21.98
N PHE A 109 -16.59 5.32 21.01
CA PHE A 109 -17.61 6.36 21.27
C PHE A 109 -18.96 5.80 21.70
N LEU A 110 -19.38 4.66 21.16
CA LEU A 110 -20.70 4.06 21.40
C LEU A 110 -20.69 3.07 22.56
N ASN A 111 -19.60 2.33 22.73
CA ASN A 111 -19.46 1.36 23.82
C ASN A 111 -19.02 2.11 25.08
N ARG A 112 -19.86 2.17 26.11
CA ARG A 112 -19.52 2.85 27.37
C ARG A 112 -18.44 2.12 28.16
N ASP A 113 -18.33 0.82 27.95
CA ASP A 113 -17.51 -0.10 28.72
C ASP A 113 -16.35 -0.69 27.89
N TRP A 114 -16.00 -0.08 26.75
CA TRP A 114 -14.90 -0.50 25.85
C TRP A 114 -13.56 -0.75 26.55
N LYS A 115 -13.36 -0.14 27.72
CA LYS A 115 -12.15 -0.29 28.53
C LYS A 115 -12.08 -1.64 29.24
N GLU A 116 -13.21 -2.30 29.44
CA GLU A 116 -13.33 -3.60 30.09
C GLU A 116 -13.00 -4.75 29.12
N ASP A 117 -13.00 -4.50 27.82
CA ASP A 117 -12.68 -5.50 26.78
C ASP A 117 -11.17 -5.83 26.71
N PHE A 118 -10.31 -5.03 27.35
CA PHE A 118 -8.88 -5.34 27.39
C PHE A 118 -8.58 -6.45 28.39
N PRO A 119 -7.77 -7.45 28.00
CA PRO A 119 -7.35 -8.48 28.94
C PRO A 119 -6.50 -7.87 30.05
N ASN A 120 -6.52 -8.51 31.23
CA ASN A 120 -5.86 -7.99 32.42
C ASN A 120 -4.35 -7.84 32.20
N ASP A 121 -3.82 -6.64 32.46
CA ASP A 121 -2.40 -6.33 32.32
C ASP A 121 -1.69 -6.43 33.69
N PRO A 122 -0.93 -7.50 33.97
CA PRO A 122 -0.23 -7.67 35.23
C PRO A 122 0.92 -6.68 35.42
N SER A 123 1.40 -6.00 34.37
CA SER A 123 2.51 -5.06 34.45
C SER A 123 2.12 -3.68 34.99
N GLY A 124 0.83 -3.33 34.93
CA GLY A 124 0.32 -1.99 35.25
C GLY A 124 0.74 -0.89 34.25
N SER A 125 1.61 -1.20 33.29
CA SER A 125 2.14 -0.24 32.30
C SER A 125 1.04 0.30 31.38
N PHE A 126 0.00 -0.49 31.11
CA PHE A 126 -1.15 -0.03 30.34
C PHE A 126 -1.93 1.09 31.03
N ASN A 127 -1.97 1.10 32.38
CA ASN A 127 -2.65 2.16 33.10
C ASN A 127 -1.87 3.48 32.99
N GLU A 128 -0.54 3.43 33.08
CA GLU A 128 0.34 4.58 32.85
C GLU A 128 0.18 5.14 31.42
N PHE A 129 0.10 4.27 30.41
CA PHE A 129 -0.18 4.66 29.03
C PHE A 129 -1.55 5.36 28.88
N LYS A 130 -2.59 4.84 29.54
CA LYS A 130 -3.92 5.47 29.54
C LYS A 130 -3.90 6.86 30.19
N ASP A 131 -3.15 7.01 31.27
CA ASP A 131 -2.99 8.29 31.96
C ASP A 131 -2.22 9.30 31.09
N PHE A 132 -1.22 8.83 30.33
CA PHE A 132 -0.53 9.65 29.33
C PHE A 132 -1.49 10.14 28.22
N ILE A 133 -2.30 9.25 27.64
CA ILE A 133 -3.29 9.64 26.62
C ILE A 133 -4.29 10.65 27.20
N ARG A 134 -4.79 10.40 28.41
CA ARG A 134 -5.75 11.29 29.06
C ARG A 134 -5.16 12.69 29.29
N SER A 135 -3.91 12.75 29.72
CA SER A 135 -3.20 14.01 29.97
C SER A 135 -2.90 14.78 28.69
N ASN A 136 -2.78 14.08 27.54
CA ASN A 136 -2.41 14.67 26.25
C ASN A 136 -3.50 14.51 25.19
N PHE A 137 -4.77 14.41 25.60
CA PHE A 137 -5.86 14.01 24.73
C PHE A 137 -6.01 14.90 23.48
N GLU A 138 -5.87 16.21 23.64
CA GLU A 138 -5.94 17.15 22.51
C GLU A 138 -4.84 16.85 21.47
N PHE A 139 -3.63 16.57 21.90
CA PHE A 139 -2.53 16.20 21.01
C PHE A 139 -2.80 14.87 20.30
N CYS A 140 -3.26 13.85 21.03
CA CYS A 140 -3.66 12.56 20.47
C CYS A 140 -4.78 12.70 19.42
N LYS A 141 -5.76 13.57 19.66
CA LYS A 141 -6.85 13.87 18.72
C LYS A 141 -6.32 14.49 17.42
N TRP A 142 -5.41 15.46 17.52
CA TRP A 142 -4.77 16.07 16.34
C TRP A 142 -3.93 15.07 15.56
N ILE A 143 -3.23 14.16 16.24
CA ILE A 143 -2.52 13.04 15.58
C ILE A 143 -3.52 12.18 14.80
N GLY A 144 -4.60 11.74 15.44
CA GLY A 144 -5.63 10.92 14.77
C GLY A 144 -6.24 11.62 13.55
N LEU A 145 -6.58 12.91 13.67
CA LEU A 145 -7.10 13.71 12.56
C LEU A 145 -6.09 13.82 11.41
N SER A 146 -4.80 13.99 11.73
CA SER A 146 -3.72 14.03 10.75
C SER A 146 -3.58 12.71 10.00
N VAL A 147 -3.66 11.57 10.70
CA VAL A 147 -3.59 10.23 10.09
C VAL A 147 -4.71 10.04 9.07
N VAL A 148 -5.97 10.29 9.46
CA VAL A 148 -7.13 10.20 8.56
C VAL A 148 -6.98 11.15 7.37
N SER A 149 -6.46 12.36 7.60
CA SER A 149 -6.23 13.36 6.54
C SER A 149 -5.19 12.90 5.54
N VAL A 150 -4.07 12.33 5.99
CA VAL A 150 -3.01 11.78 5.13
C VAL A 150 -3.53 10.59 4.32
N GLN A 151 -4.31 9.70 4.93
CA GLN A 151 -4.95 8.59 4.22
C GLN A 151 -5.93 9.08 3.15
N GLY A 152 -6.77 10.07 3.48
CA GLY A 152 -7.71 10.68 2.54
C GLY A 152 -7.01 11.37 1.36
N LEU A 153 -5.94 12.12 1.61
CA LEU A 153 -5.11 12.72 0.57
C LEU A 153 -4.39 11.66 -0.29
N GLY A 154 -3.88 10.59 0.33
CA GLY A 154 -3.27 9.46 -0.38
C GLY A 154 -4.26 8.77 -1.33
N LEU A 155 -5.50 8.56 -0.87
CA LEU A 155 -6.58 8.01 -1.69
C LEU A 155 -6.95 8.96 -2.85
N LEU A 156 -7.06 10.27 -2.57
CA LEU A 156 -7.32 11.27 -3.60
C LEU A 156 -6.21 11.27 -4.67
N PHE A 157 -4.95 11.25 -4.27
CA PHE A 157 -3.82 11.18 -5.20
C PHE A 157 -3.81 9.90 -6.02
N ALA A 158 -4.15 8.75 -5.44
CA ALA A 158 -4.30 7.50 -6.18
C ALA A 158 -5.44 7.57 -7.21
N LEU A 159 -6.57 8.18 -6.85
CA LEU A 159 -7.70 8.42 -7.77
C LEU A 159 -7.32 9.37 -8.92
N LEU A 160 -6.61 10.46 -8.61
CA LEU A 160 -6.12 11.39 -9.63
C LEU A 160 -5.12 10.72 -10.58
N LEU A 161 -4.18 9.92 -10.07
CA LEU A 161 -3.27 9.12 -10.92
C LEU A 161 -4.03 8.15 -11.81
N ARG A 162 -5.07 7.50 -11.28
CA ARG A 162 -5.94 6.62 -12.07
C ARG A 162 -6.70 7.38 -13.15
N ALA A 163 -7.23 8.56 -12.83
CA ALA A 163 -8.01 9.39 -13.74
C ALA A 163 -7.15 10.00 -14.87
N ILE A 164 -5.88 10.34 -14.59
CA ILE A 164 -4.93 10.84 -15.60
C ILE A 164 -4.61 9.77 -16.67
N GLY A 165 -4.83 8.49 -16.37
CA GLY A 165 -4.64 7.38 -17.30
C GLY A 165 -3.18 6.98 -17.54
N PRO A 166 -2.93 5.84 -18.21
CA PRO A 166 -1.58 5.36 -18.50
C PRO A 166 -0.79 6.34 -19.39
N HIS A 167 0.53 6.36 -19.24
CA HIS A 167 1.38 7.22 -20.06
C HIS A 167 1.46 6.61 -21.46
N GLN A 168 1.09 7.38 -22.47
CA GLN A 168 1.10 6.95 -23.88
C GLN A 168 2.53 6.83 -24.48
N TYR A 169 3.55 6.59 -23.66
CA TYR A 169 4.96 6.56 -24.07
C TYR A 169 5.61 5.25 -23.60
N TYR A 170 5.21 4.16 -24.25
CA TYR A 170 5.98 2.93 -24.39
C TYR A 170 5.83 2.52 -25.86
N ASP A 171 6.36 3.38 -26.73
CA ASP A 171 6.53 3.08 -28.15
C ASP A 171 7.80 3.82 -28.59
N SER A 172 8.95 3.25 -28.21
CA SER A 172 10.22 3.50 -28.91
C SER A 172 11.24 2.46 -28.46
N ASP A 173 11.81 1.81 -29.48
CA ASP A 173 13.05 1.03 -29.52
C ASP A 173 12.94 -0.49 -29.38
N ASP A 174 12.17 -1.10 -30.29
CA ASP A 174 12.66 -2.31 -30.99
C ASP A 174 12.84 -1.95 -32.48
N ASP A 175 13.90 -1.18 -32.76
CA ASP A 175 14.52 -1.15 -34.08
C ASP A 175 15.68 -2.18 -34.05
N TYR A 176 15.30 -3.46 -33.99
CA TYR A 176 16.16 -4.58 -34.41
C TYR A 176 15.28 -5.61 -35.11
N ASP A 177 15.57 -5.77 -36.40
CA ASP A 177 15.05 -6.75 -37.35
C ASP A 177 13.64 -6.53 -37.91
N ALA A 178 13.64 -5.77 -39.00
CA ALA A 178 12.82 -6.00 -40.18
C ALA A 178 12.99 -7.43 -40.72
N ALA A 179 12.50 -8.46 -40.01
CA ALA A 179 12.51 -9.85 -40.48
C ALA A 179 11.50 -10.77 -39.78
N ARG A 180 10.32 -10.29 -39.37
CA ARG A 180 9.16 -11.18 -39.14
C ARG A 180 7.92 -10.65 -39.84
N ALA A 181 7.99 -10.76 -41.16
CA ALA A 181 6.80 -10.76 -42.00
C ALA A 181 5.83 -11.88 -41.53
N PRO A 182 4.51 -11.66 -41.60
CA PRO A 182 3.54 -12.71 -41.35
C PRO A 182 3.70 -13.81 -42.39
N LEU A 183 4.07 -15.03 -41.95
CA LEU A 183 4.26 -16.23 -42.77
C LEU A 183 2.96 -16.80 -43.35
N LEU A 184 2.00 -15.96 -43.75
CA LEU A 184 0.71 -16.41 -44.30
C LEU A 184 0.14 -15.47 -45.37
N ASN A 185 1.00 -14.74 -46.10
CA ASN A 185 0.59 -14.13 -47.35
C ASN A 185 1.58 -14.50 -48.47
N ALA A 186 1.55 -15.77 -48.86
CA ALA A 186 2.18 -16.22 -50.09
C ALA A 186 1.43 -15.60 -51.27
N ALA A 187 2.12 -14.71 -51.96
CA ALA A 187 1.68 -14.07 -53.18
C ALA A 187 1.07 -15.06 -54.17
N HIS A 188 -0.12 -14.74 -54.70
CA HIS A 188 -0.46 -15.13 -56.07
C HIS A 188 0.40 -14.28 -57.02
N PRO A 189 1.25 -14.87 -57.88
CA PRO A 189 1.91 -14.10 -58.91
C PRO A 189 0.89 -13.65 -59.95
N ARG A 190 0.80 -12.33 -60.17
CA ARG A 190 0.18 -11.75 -61.36
C ARG A 190 0.99 -12.20 -62.58
N TYR A 191 0.42 -13.10 -63.37
CA TYR A 191 0.90 -13.38 -64.72
C TYR A 191 0.58 -12.16 -65.60
N VAL A 192 1.61 -11.44 -66.04
CA VAL A 192 1.52 -10.52 -67.17
C VAL A 192 1.53 -11.38 -68.43
N VAL A 193 0.34 -11.58 -69.01
CA VAL A 193 0.21 -12.13 -70.38
C VAL A 193 0.32 -10.94 -71.32
N GLY A 194 1.39 -10.92 -72.12
CA GLY A 194 1.60 -9.92 -73.17
C GLY A 194 0.57 -10.09 -74.30
N ASP A 195 0.14 -8.97 -74.87
CA ASP A 195 -0.80 -8.93 -76.00
C ASP A 195 -0.24 -9.66 -77.23
N PRO A 196 -1.02 -10.53 -77.90
CA PRO A 196 -0.64 -11.03 -79.21
C PRO A 196 -0.92 -9.96 -80.27
N VAL A 197 0.13 -9.52 -80.95
CA VAL A 197 0.08 -8.74 -82.19
C VAL A 197 -0.68 -9.56 -83.25
N TYR A 198 -1.88 -9.12 -83.63
CA TYR A 198 -2.56 -9.61 -84.82
C TYR A 198 -2.19 -8.74 -86.02
N GLY A 199 -1.50 -9.36 -86.99
CA GLY A 199 -1.19 -8.73 -88.27
C GLY A 199 -2.45 -8.44 -89.08
N SER A 200 -2.50 -7.24 -89.67
CA SER A 200 -3.55 -6.84 -90.60
C SER A 200 -3.43 -7.64 -91.91
N LYS A 201 -4.50 -8.36 -92.27
CA LYS A 201 -4.74 -8.82 -93.64
C LYS A 201 -5.85 -7.97 -94.25
N LYS A 202 -5.48 -6.98 -95.07
CA LYS A 202 -6.03 -6.70 -96.41
C LYS A 202 -5.34 -5.48 -97.00
#